data_AF-A0A9C8H453-F1
#
_entry.id   AF-A0A9C8H453-F1
#
_cell.length_a   1.000
_cell.length_b   1.000
_cell.length_c   1.000
_cell.angle_alpha   90.00
_cell.angle_beta   90.00
_cell.angle_gamma   90.00
#
_symmetry.space_group_name_H-M   'P 1'
#
loop_
_entity.id
_entity.type
_entity.pdbx_description
1 polymer ?
#
loop_
_entity_poly.entity_id
_entity_poly.type
_entity_poly.pdbx_seq_one_letter_code
_entity_poly.pdbx_strand_id
1 'polypeptide(L)'
;ECGIMVVGVQSKGPPQEWRAVVLADASLAGVAPTVWAQAAIDAMERFGADRLVAEVNQGGDLVETVIRQLDPLVPFRAVRASRGKAARAEPVAALYEQGRIKHLPGLAVLEDQMCRMTSHGYEGRGSPDRVDALVWAIHELMIAPAAHWRRPRVRSL
;
A
#
# COMPACT_ATOMS: atom_id res chain seq x y z
N GLU A 1 -12.30 -0.10 -9.73
CA GLU A 1 -12.07 1.11 -8.92
C GLU A 1 -10.54 1.26 -8.82
N CYS A 2 -9.97 2.34 -8.30
CA CYS A 2 -8.52 2.46 -8.18
C CYS A 2 -8.16 2.91 -6.76
N GLY A 3 -7.59 2.00 -5.99
CA GLY A 3 -7.23 2.23 -4.59
C GLY A 3 -6.06 3.19 -4.45
N ILE A 4 -6.19 4.18 -3.57
CA ILE A 4 -5.08 5.05 -3.12
C ILE A 4 -5.15 5.12 -1.60
N MET A 5 -4.19 4.49 -0.94
CA MET A 5 -4.10 4.41 0.52
C MET A 5 -2.86 5.13 1.01
N VAL A 6 -3.04 6.00 2.00
CA VAL A 6 -1.93 6.65 2.70
C VAL A 6 -1.72 5.96 4.04
N VAL A 7 -0.52 5.48 4.30
CA VAL A 7 -0.16 4.74 5.51
C VAL A 7 1.12 5.30 6.09
N GLY A 8 1.13 5.51 7.40
CA GLY A 8 2.33 5.87 8.16
C GLY A 8 2.80 4.71 9.03
N VAL A 9 4.11 4.67 9.33
CA VAL A 9 4.70 3.68 10.24
C VAL A 9 5.56 4.36 11.28
N GLN A 10 5.43 3.92 12.54
CA GLN A 10 6.40 4.17 13.59
C GLN A 10 7.35 2.98 13.65
N SER A 11 8.56 3.16 13.12
CA SER A 11 9.59 2.12 12.97
C SER A 11 10.75 2.26 13.96
N LYS A 12 10.54 2.94 15.09
CA LYS A 12 11.55 3.05 16.15
C LYS A 12 11.70 1.70 16.85
N GLY A 13 12.94 1.24 17.01
CA GLY A 13 13.24 0.00 17.73
C GLY A 13 13.16 -1.25 16.85
N PRO A 14 13.11 -2.44 17.47
CA PRO A 14 13.12 -3.69 16.74
C PRO A 14 11.80 -3.91 15.97
N PRO A 15 11.79 -4.62 14.84
CA PRO A 15 10.60 -4.75 13.99
C PRO A 15 9.36 -5.35 14.64
N GLN A 16 9.49 -6.02 15.78
CA GLN A 16 8.37 -6.55 16.56
C GLN A 16 7.54 -5.44 17.21
N GLU A 17 8.13 -4.27 17.46
CA GLU A 17 7.49 -3.13 18.14
C GLU A 17 6.88 -2.13 17.15
N TRP A 18 7.21 -2.23 15.87
CA TRP A 18 6.72 -1.28 14.87
C TRP A 18 5.20 -1.29 14.76
N ARG A 19 4.61 -0.12 14.58
CA ARG A 19 3.16 0.08 14.43
C ARG A 19 2.87 0.91 13.21
N ALA A 20 1.79 0.60 12.50
CA ALA A 20 1.32 1.39 11.37
C ALA A 20 -0.04 2.02 11.65
N VAL A 21 -0.30 3.14 10.98
CA VAL A 21 -1.58 3.84 11.00
C VAL A 21 -2.00 4.11 9.56
N VAL A 22 -3.20 3.67 9.19
CA VAL A 22 -3.84 4.05 7.93
C VAL A 22 -4.40 5.44 8.11
N LEU A 23 -3.87 6.39 7.33
CA LEU A 23 -4.08 7.82 7.53
C LEU A 23 -5.25 8.34 6.69
N ALA A 24 -5.35 7.91 5.44
CA ALA A 24 -6.35 8.42 4.52
C ALA A 24 -6.67 7.47 3.37
N ASP A 25 -7.90 7.65 2.87
CA ASP A 25 -8.40 7.09 1.61
C ASP A 25 -8.58 8.20 0.58
N ALA A 26 -7.79 8.12 -0.50
CA ALA A 26 -7.86 9.02 -1.65
C ALA A 26 -8.30 8.28 -2.92
N SER A 27 -8.91 7.11 -2.77
CA SER A 27 -9.28 6.23 -3.88
C SER A 27 -10.32 6.87 -4.80
N LEU A 28 -10.21 6.60 -6.10
CA LEU A 28 -11.08 7.14 -7.14
C LEU A 28 -11.74 6.02 -7.95
N ALA A 29 -12.92 6.27 -8.50
CA ALA A 29 -13.66 5.31 -9.31
C ALA A 29 -13.93 5.87 -10.72
N GLY A 30 -13.65 5.05 -11.75
CA GLY A 30 -14.00 5.39 -13.14
C GLY A 30 -13.21 6.55 -13.75
N VAL A 31 -12.04 6.87 -13.19
CA VAL A 31 -11.20 7.99 -13.64
C VAL A 31 -10.12 7.55 -14.64
N ALA A 32 -9.62 8.49 -15.43
CA ALA A 32 -8.48 8.25 -16.32
C ALA A 32 -7.17 8.03 -15.52
N PRO A 33 -6.19 7.29 -16.08
CA PRO A 33 -4.91 7.03 -15.39
C PRO A 33 -4.16 8.29 -14.95
N THR A 34 -4.22 9.36 -15.74
CA THR A 34 -3.60 10.67 -15.42
C THR A 34 -4.24 11.32 -14.20
N VAL A 35 -5.57 11.25 -14.07
CA VAL A 35 -6.32 11.77 -12.92
C VAL A 35 -6.00 10.97 -11.67
N TRP A 36 -5.92 9.64 -11.79
CA TRP A 36 -5.50 8.78 -10.67
C TRP A 36 -4.06 9.07 -10.23
N ALA A 37 -3.14 9.22 -11.19
CA ALA A 37 -1.73 9.51 -10.89
C ALA A 37 -1.58 10.87 -10.20
N GLN A 38 -2.29 11.90 -10.67
CA GLN A 38 -2.30 13.21 -10.02
C GLN A 38 -2.82 13.11 -8.58
N ALA A 39 -3.94 12.42 -8.36
CA ALA A 39 -4.49 12.24 -7.01
C ALA A 39 -3.54 11.48 -6.06
N ALA A 40 -2.77 10.52 -6.59
CA ALA A 40 -1.76 9.80 -5.82
C ALA A 40 -0.57 10.69 -5.45
N ILE A 41 -0.12 11.56 -6.36
CA ILE A 41 0.93 12.56 -6.11
C ILE A 41 0.45 13.59 -5.10
N ASP A 42 -0.75 14.15 -5.27
CA ASP A 42 -1.35 15.12 -4.35
C ASP A 42 -1.47 14.54 -2.93
N ALA A 43 -1.86 13.26 -2.82
CA ALA A 43 -1.92 12.55 -1.54
C ALA A 43 -0.52 12.36 -0.93
N MET A 44 0.48 12.01 -1.74
CA MET A 44 1.86 11.91 -1.28
C MET A 44 2.38 13.25 -0.75
N GLU A 45 2.19 14.35 -1.48
CA GLU A 45 2.62 15.69 -1.08
C GLU A 45 1.92 16.16 0.19
N ARG A 46 0.58 16.02 0.23
CA ARG A 46 -0.24 16.43 1.37
C ARG A 46 0.18 15.78 2.68
N PHE A 47 0.57 14.50 2.62
CA PHE A 47 0.95 13.73 3.80
C PHE A 47 2.47 13.63 4.00
N GLY A 48 3.28 14.21 3.11
CA GLY A 48 4.74 14.12 3.16
C GLY A 48 5.23 12.67 3.08
N ALA A 49 4.60 11.83 2.26
CA ALA A 49 4.95 10.41 2.18
C ALA A 49 6.31 10.21 1.53
N ASP A 50 7.12 9.29 2.07
CA ASP A 50 8.49 9.05 1.57
C ASP A 50 8.54 8.41 0.18
N ARG A 51 7.45 7.75 -0.25
CA ARG A 51 7.40 6.94 -1.47
C ARG A 51 5.97 6.70 -1.94
N LEU A 52 5.78 6.75 -3.26
CA LEU A 52 4.60 6.25 -3.94
C LEU A 52 4.84 4.82 -4.46
N VAL A 53 3.98 3.87 -4.09
CA VAL A 53 4.09 2.46 -4.47
C VAL A 53 2.88 2.07 -5.30
N ALA A 54 3.08 1.47 -6.48
CA ALA A 54 1.97 1.01 -7.31
C ALA A 54 2.22 -0.38 -7.91
N GLU A 55 1.17 -1.21 -7.91
CA GLU A 55 1.19 -2.50 -8.57
C GLU A 55 1.08 -2.31 -10.09
N VAL A 56 2.06 -2.83 -10.85
CA VAL A 56 2.13 -2.66 -12.31
C VAL A 56 1.63 -3.88 -13.10
N ASN A 57 1.04 -4.85 -12.41
CA ASN A 57 0.52 -6.06 -13.06
C ASN A 57 -0.66 -5.79 -14.01
N GLN A 58 -1.44 -4.76 -13.70
CA GLN A 58 -2.59 -4.33 -14.50
C GLN A 58 -2.30 -2.91 -15.01
N GLY A 59 -1.83 -2.80 -16.26
CA GLY A 59 -1.45 -1.52 -16.87
C GLY A 59 0.03 -1.34 -17.16
N GLY A 60 0.91 -2.23 -16.65
CA GLY A 60 2.33 -2.26 -17.02
C GLY A 60 3.07 -0.94 -16.80
N ASP A 61 3.96 -0.62 -17.74
CA ASP A 61 4.79 0.60 -17.72
C ASP A 61 3.97 1.90 -17.83
N LEU A 62 2.66 1.82 -18.14
CA LEU A 62 1.80 3.00 -18.27
C LEU A 62 1.69 3.76 -16.96
N VAL A 63 1.54 3.06 -15.83
CA VAL A 63 1.40 3.70 -14.51
C VAL A 63 2.65 4.50 -14.16
N GLU A 64 3.82 3.89 -14.32
CA GLU A 64 5.10 4.55 -14.08
C GLU A 64 5.31 5.70 -15.05
N THR A 65 5.03 5.49 -16.34
CA THR A 65 5.18 6.51 -17.37
C THR A 65 4.34 7.75 -17.07
N VAL A 66 3.06 7.55 -16.70
CA VAL A 66 2.15 8.66 -16.39
C VAL A 66 2.60 9.41 -15.14
N ILE A 67 3.01 8.70 -14.08
CA ILE A 67 3.53 9.35 -12.85
C ILE A 67 4.78 10.17 -13.19
N ARG A 68 5.74 9.59 -13.92
CA ARG A 68 6.98 10.27 -14.31
C ARG A 68 6.78 11.43 -15.27
N GLN A 69 5.71 11.41 -16.07
CA GLN A 69 5.32 12.53 -16.93
C GLN A 69 4.74 13.70 -16.13
N LEU A 70 3.96 13.42 -15.09
CA LEU A 70 3.39 14.45 -14.21
C LEU A 70 4.45 15.03 -13.28
N ASP A 71 5.23 14.17 -12.63
CA ASP A 71 6.37 14.58 -11.82
C ASP A 71 7.51 13.52 -11.90
N PRO A 72 8.62 13.85 -12.57
CA PRO A 72 9.75 12.94 -12.72
C PRO A 72 10.51 12.69 -11.41
N LEU A 73 10.38 13.57 -10.40
CA LEU A 73 11.10 13.50 -9.13
C LEU A 73 10.39 12.67 -8.07
N VAL A 74 9.15 12.23 -8.33
CA VAL A 74 8.41 11.38 -7.40
C VAL A 74 9.24 10.13 -7.07
N PRO A 75 9.45 9.82 -5.77
CA PRO A 75 10.04 8.57 -5.33
C PRO A 75 9.03 7.45 -5.57
N PHE A 76 8.95 6.99 -6.82
CA PHE A 76 8.05 5.95 -7.25
C PHE A 76 8.71 4.56 -7.15
N ARG A 77 7.93 3.56 -6.75
CA ARG A 77 8.32 2.15 -6.79
C ARG A 77 7.22 1.30 -7.41
N ALA A 78 7.54 0.71 -8.56
CA ALA A 78 6.75 -0.35 -9.14
C ALA A 78 6.86 -1.64 -8.32
N VAL A 79 5.72 -2.28 -8.03
CA VAL A 79 5.65 -3.62 -7.44
C VAL A 79 4.86 -4.55 -8.34
N ARG A 80 5.20 -5.84 -8.31
CA ARG A 80 4.52 -6.89 -9.07
C ARG A 80 4.06 -7.96 -8.09
N ALA A 81 2.78 -8.28 -8.10
CA ALA A 81 2.27 -9.42 -7.37
C ALA A 81 2.62 -10.71 -8.11
N SER A 82 3.28 -11.63 -7.41
CA SER A 82 3.52 -13.01 -7.85
C SER A 82 2.58 -14.02 -7.16
N ARG A 83 1.86 -13.58 -6.13
CA ARG A 83 0.92 -14.39 -5.34
C ARG A 83 -0.49 -13.84 -5.44
N GLY A 84 -1.46 -14.71 -5.25
CA GLY A 84 -2.88 -14.35 -5.15
C GLY A 84 -3.16 -13.37 -4.01
N LYS A 85 -4.28 -12.64 -4.10
CA LYS A 85 -4.64 -11.55 -3.18
C LYS A 85 -4.68 -11.99 -1.72
N ALA A 86 -5.35 -13.10 -1.42
CA ALA A 86 -5.45 -13.65 -0.06
C ALA A 86 -4.06 -13.99 0.52
N ALA A 87 -3.23 -14.72 -0.23
CA ALA A 87 -1.87 -15.08 0.21
C ALA A 87 -0.94 -13.87 0.37
N ARG A 88 -1.20 -12.78 -0.36
CA ARG A 88 -0.46 -11.52 -0.18
C ARG A 88 -0.96 -10.75 1.05
N ALA A 89 -2.25 -10.83 1.36
CA ALA A 89 -2.86 -10.14 2.50
C ALA A 89 -2.59 -10.84 3.84
N GLU A 90 -2.34 -12.16 3.85
CA GLU A 90 -2.10 -12.95 5.08
C GLU A 90 -1.06 -12.32 6.03
N PRO A 91 0.16 -11.94 5.60
CA PRO A 91 1.12 -11.30 6.50
C PRO A 91 0.64 -9.97 7.11
N VAL A 92 -0.20 -9.24 6.39
CA VAL A 92 -0.78 -7.97 6.85
C VAL A 92 -1.92 -8.25 7.84
N ALA A 93 -2.73 -9.28 7.60
CA ALA A 93 -3.75 -9.74 8.54
C ALA A 93 -3.15 -10.13 9.90
N ALA A 94 -2.00 -10.80 9.91
CA ALA A 94 -1.28 -11.14 11.15
C ALA A 94 -0.84 -9.88 11.94
N LEU A 95 -0.50 -8.78 11.26
CA LEU A 95 -0.18 -7.51 11.92
C LEU A 95 -1.43 -6.84 12.52
N TYR A 96 -2.59 -6.97 11.88
CA TYR A 96 -3.88 -6.55 12.45
C TYR A 96 -4.23 -7.37 13.70
N GLU A 97 -4.08 -8.69 13.64
CA GLU A 97 -4.35 -9.60 14.77
C GLU A 97 -3.48 -9.27 15.99
N GLN A 98 -2.23 -8.85 15.76
CA GLN A 98 -1.31 -8.37 16.80
C GLN A 98 -1.64 -6.97 17.32
N GLY A 99 -2.68 -6.29 16.80
CA GLY A 99 -3.07 -4.93 17.18
C GLY A 99 -2.06 -3.86 16.73
N ARG A 100 -1.24 -4.15 15.72
CA ARG A 100 -0.12 -3.29 15.28
C ARG A 100 -0.49 -2.30 14.19
N ILE A 101 -1.66 -2.47 13.58
CA ILE A 101 -2.19 -1.56 12.57
C ILE A 101 -3.47 -0.92 13.12
N LYS A 102 -3.57 0.40 13.02
CA LYS A 102 -4.76 1.16 13.40
C LYS A 102 -5.24 2.04 12.25
N HIS A 103 -6.51 2.40 12.27
CA HIS A 103 -7.15 3.25 11.27
C HIS A 103 -7.51 4.59 11.90
N LEU A 104 -7.29 5.68 11.16
CA LEU A 104 -7.92 6.95 11.48
C LEU A 104 -9.41 6.94 11.05
N PRO A 105 -10.25 7.82 11.61
CA PRO A 105 -11.65 7.94 11.19
C PRO A 105 -11.80 8.23 9.69
N GLY A 106 -12.91 7.78 9.10
CA GLY A 106 -13.25 8.04 7.69
C GLY A 106 -12.86 6.93 6.71
N LEU A 107 -12.49 5.76 7.21
CA LEU A 107 -12.01 4.61 6.40
C LEU A 107 -13.06 3.49 6.25
N ALA A 108 -14.34 3.78 6.47
CA ALA A 108 -15.42 2.78 6.47
C ALA A 108 -15.49 1.95 5.17
N VAL A 109 -15.25 2.56 4.01
CA VAL A 109 -15.28 1.85 2.72
C VAL A 109 -14.12 0.86 2.60
N LEU A 110 -12.95 1.21 3.14
CA LEU A 110 -11.83 0.28 3.25
C LEU A 110 -12.18 -0.86 4.22
N GLU A 111 -12.70 -0.54 5.41
CA GLU A 111 -13.09 -1.51 6.43
C GLU A 111 -14.14 -2.50 5.89
N ASP A 112 -15.12 -2.02 5.13
CA ASP A 112 -16.12 -2.86 4.45
C ASP A 112 -15.48 -3.83 3.45
N GLN A 113 -14.48 -3.38 2.67
CA GLN A 113 -13.73 -4.27 1.77
C GLN A 113 -12.90 -5.29 2.56
N MET A 114 -12.34 -4.90 3.71
CA MET A 114 -11.59 -5.81 4.58
C MET A 114 -12.49 -6.89 5.17
N CYS A 115 -13.71 -6.56 5.61
CA CYS A 115 -14.68 -7.53 6.13
C CYS A 115 -15.09 -8.59 5.09
N ARG A 116 -14.98 -8.28 3.80
CA ARG A 116 -15.26 -9.19 2.68
C ARG A 116 -14.04 -9.98 2.21
N MET A 117 -12.86 -9.73 2.77
CA MET A 117 -11.65 -10.48 2.45
C MET A 117 -11.59 -11.74 3.32
N THR A 118 -11.66 -12.91 2.71
CA THR A 118 -11.54 -14.21 3.39
C THR A 118 -10.25 -14.92 2.97
N SER A 119 -9.94 -16.03 3.65
CA SER A 119 -8.80 -16.89 3.29
C SER A 119 -8.91 -17.49 1.89
N HIS A 120 -10.14 -17.58 1.35
CA HIS A 120 -10.42 -18.10 0.01
C HIS A 120 -10.42 -17.00 -1.06
N GLY A 121 -10.34 -15.72 -0.67
CA GLY A 121 -10.33 -14.58 -1.58
C GLY A 121 -11.32 -13.49 -1.18
N TYR A 122 -11.61 -12.60 -2.12
CA TYR A 122 -12.55 -11.50 -1.89
C TYR A 122 -13.98 -11.91 -2.24
N GLU A 123 -14.89 -11.77 -1.29
CA GLU A 123 -16.32 -12.06 -1.44
C GLU A 123 -17.09 -10.80 -1.85
N GLY A 124 -17.15 -10.55 -3.15
CA GLY A 124 -17.87 -9.40 -3.70
C GLY A 124 -17.70 -9.28 -5.22
N ARG A 125 -18.48 -8.38 -5.82
CA ARG A 125 -18.25 -8.01 -7.23
C ARG A 125 -17.01 -7.12 -7.33
N GLY A 126 -16.18 -7.39 -8.33
CA GLY A 126 -15.00 -6.59 -8.63
C GLY A 126 -13.77 -6.98 -7.82
N SER A 127 -12.88 -6.01 -7.64
CA SER A 127 -11.57 -6.17 -7.02
C SER A 127 -11.51 -5.38 -5.71
N PRO A 128 -10.88 -5.89 -4.64
CA PRO A 128 -10.71 -5.16 -3.38
C PRO A 128 -9.59 -4.11 -3.49
N ASP A 129 -9.79 -3.12 -4.36
CA ASP A 129 -8.74 -2.20 -4.80
C ASP A 129 -8.11 -1.40 -3.63
N ARG A 130 -8.89 -1.05 -2.59
CA ARG A 130 -8.37 -0.38 -1.39
C ARG A 130 -7.55 -1.31 -0.52
N VAL A 131 -8.03 -2.53 -0.31
CA VAL A 131 -7.29 -3.53 0.48
C VAL A 131 -5.99 -3.89 -0.21
N ASP A 132 -5.98 -4.02 -1.54
CA ASP A 132 -4.76 -4.27 -2.31
C ASP A 132 -3.75 -3.12 -2.14
N ALA A 133 -4.19 -1.86 -2.27
CA ALA A 133 -3.33 -0.70 -2.03
C ALA A 133 -2.79 -0.65 -0.58
N LEU A 134 -3.64 -0.95 0.40
CA LEU A 134 -3.27 -1.00 1.82
C LEU A 134 -2.23 -2.09 2.09
N VAL A 135 -2.43 -3.28 1.53
CA VAL A 135 -1.54 -4.42 1.70
C VAL A 135 -0.15 -4.10 1.16
N TRP A 136 -0.07 -3.46 -0.01
CA TRP A 136 1.21 -3.01 -0.56
C TRP A 136 1.89 -1.93 0.30
N ALA A 137 1.13 -0.95 0.78
CA ALA A 137 1.66 0.09 1.66
C ALA A 137 2.24 -0.51 2.96
N ILE A 138 1.50 -1.39 3.63
CA ILE A 138 1.97 -2.07 4.85
C ILE A 138 3.16 -2.99 4.55
N HIS A 139 3.14 -3.71 3.43
CA HIS A 139 4.24 -4.57 3.05
C HIS A 139 5.55 -3.79 2.87
N GLU A 140 5.49 -2.66 2.16
CA GLU A 140 6.66 -1.81 1.91
C GLU A 140 7.14 -1.08 3.16
N LEU A 141 6.24 -0.71 4.07
CA LEU A 141 6.60 0.02 5.30
C LEU A 141 7.09 -0.89 6.43
N MET A 142 6.53 -2.10 6.57
CA MET A 142 6.79 -2.97 7.73
C MET A 142 7.47 -4.28 7.34
N ILE A 143 6.98 -4.98 6.32
CA ILE A 143 7.37 -6.37 6.04
C ILE A 143 8.72 -6.43 5.31
N ALA A 144 8.84 -5.73 4.19
CA ALA A 144 10.06 -5.69 3.41
C ALA A 144 11.25 -5.14 4.24
N PRO A 145 11.11 -4.03 5.00
CA PRO A 145 12.22 -3.54 5.84
C PRO A 145 12.55 -4.49 7.00
N ALA A 146 11.56 -5.13 7.64
CA ALA A 146 11.81 -6.10 8.71
C ALA A 146 12.59 -7.34 8.21
N ALA A 147 12.37 -7.76 6.95
CA ALA A 147 13.12 -8.86 6.36
C ALA A 147 14.62 -8.52 6.23
N HIS A 148 14.96 -7.26 5.95
CA HIS A 148 16.35 -6.79 5.88
C HIS A 148 16.99 -6.71 7.28
N TRP A 149 16.22 -6.40 8.32
CA TRP A 149 16.69 -6.43 9.71
C TRP A 149 17.19 -7.83 10.13
N ARG A 150 16.53 -8.89 9.64
CA ARG A 150 16.92 -10.30 9.90
C ARG A 150 18.20 -10.72 9.17
N ARG A 151 18.68 -9.92 8.21
CA ARG A 151 19.89 -10.20 7.41
C ARG A 151 20.74 -8.94 7.31
N PRO A 152 21.40 -8.50 8.40
CA PRO A 152 22.25 -7.32 8.35
C PRO A 152 23.33 -7.51 7.30
N ARG A 153 23.31 -6.70 6.24
CA ARG A 153 24.39 -6.65 5.25
C ARG A 153 25.37 -5.57 5.69
N VAL A 154 26.63 -5.96 5.90
CA VAL A 154 27.71 -5.00 6.10
C VAL A 154 27.84 -4.18 4.82
N ARG A 155 27.64 -2.86 4.91
CA ARG A 155 28.05 -1.95 3.83
C ARG A 155 29.57 -1.86 3.89
N SER A 156 30.27 -2.37 2.86
CA SER A 156 31.67 -2.02 2.65
C SER A 156 31.71 -0.55 2.22
N LEU A 157 32.54 0.24 2.92
CA LEU A 157 32.86 1.63 2.59
C LEU A 157 33.64 1.71 1.27
#